data_AF-A0A0B7KSZ3-F1
#
_entry.id   AF-A0A0B7KSZ3-F1
#
_cell.length_a   1.000
_cell.length_b   1.000
_cell.length_c   1.000
_cell.angle_alpha   90.00
_cell.angle_beta   90.00
_cell.angle_gamma   90.00
#
_symmetry.space_group_name_H-M   'P 1'
#
loop_
_entity.id
_entity.type
_entity.pdbx_description
1 polymer ?
#
loop_
_entity_poly.entity_id
_entity_poly.type
_entity_poly.pdbx_seq_one_letter_code
_entity_poly.pdbx_strand_id
1 'polypeptide(L)'
;MPHWFICGHEFVGEIVEKGDKVEGFDIGDKVVVPFCSACQECYYCVRGQASRCAKGELFDNSAPANTIDGEQAEYVRVPLASTTLVKTPDGVPKELLVLMANIFPTGYFAAARFLKDLTPRDREDYTTIVIGCRPVGICAITSALTMVKTVYAIDSVPERLTEAEAIGAIPISLDDSPKVVERM
;
A
#
# COMPACT_ATOMS: atom_id res chain seq x y z
N MET A 1 6.41 23.95 -0.31
CA MET A 1 5.58 23.58 0.85
C MET A 1 5.58 24.74 1.83
N PRO A 2 4.44 25.12 2.43
CA PRO A 2 4.45 26.05 3.54
C PRO A 2 5.31 25.49 4.68
N HIS A 3 6.05 26.36 5.36
CA HIS A 3 7.06 26.02 6.38
C HIS A 3 6.49 25.46 7.70
N TRP A 4 5.17 25.24 7.79
CA TRP A 4 4.43 24.93 9.01
C TRP A 4 3.63 23.61 8.94
N PHE A 5 3.91 22.79 7.93
CA PHE A 5 3.18 21.55 7.66
C PHE A 5 3.90 20.34 8.26
N ILE A 6 3.17 19.46 8.95
CA ILE A 6 3.73 18.21 9.49
C ILE A 6 3.69 17.14 8.40
N CYS A 7 4.83 16.50 8.14
CA CYS A 7 4.96 15.48 7.11
C CYS A 7 4.54 14.07 7.61
N GLY A 8 4.50 13.10 6.71
CA GLY A 8 4.16 11.70 6.97
C GLY A 8 2.73 11.32 6.60
N HIS A 9 2.58 10.15 5.97
CA HIS A 9 1.29 9.50 5.77
C HIS A 9 1.37 7.96 5.87
N GLU A 10 2.36 7.45 6.59
CA GLU A 10 2.65 6.01 6.73
C GLU A 10 2.81 5.66 8.20
N PHE A 11 1.70 5.29 8.86
CA PHE A 11 1.74 5.18 10.32
C PHE A 11 0.80 4.17 10.94
N VAL A 12 1.24 3.73 12.11
CA VAL A 12 0.46 2.94 13.06
C VAL A 12 0.60 3.58 14.43
N GLY A 13 -0.45 3.51 15.23
CA GLY A 13 -0.51 4.20 16.51
C GLY A 13 -1.47 3.54 17.49
N GLU A 14 -1.62 4.19 18.62
CA GLU A 14 -2.58 3.86 19.66
C GLU A 14 -3.56 5.03 19.79
N ILE A 15 -4.85 4.74 19.95
CA ILE A 15 -5.87 5.78 20.13
C ILE A 15 -5.74 6.33 21.55
N VAL A 16 -5.32 7.59 21.66
CA VAL A 16 -5.20 8.29 22.96
C VAL A 16 -6.43 9.12 23.31
N GLU A 17 -7.19 9.55 22.30
CA GLU A 17 -8.42 10.34 22.43
C GLU A 17 -9.35 10.02 21.25
N LYS A 18 -10.66 10.05 21.47
CA LYS A 18 -11.67 9.88 20.41
C LYS A 18 -12.86 10.81 20.62
N GLY A 19 -13.46 11.26 19.52
CA GLY A 19 -14.71 12.00 19.57
C GLY A 19 -15.90 11.10 19.95
N ASP A 20 -16.96 11.69 20.50
CA ASP A 20 -18.15 10.97 21.00
C ASP A 20 -18.85 10.12 19.94
N LYS A 21 -18.72 10.49 18.67
CA LYS A 21 -19.32 9.79 17.52
C LYS A 21 -18.43 8.72 16.91
N VAL A 22 -17.24 8.48 17.46
CA VAL A 22 -16.34 7.40 17.00
C VAL A 22 -16.82 6.08 17.59
N GLU A 23 -17.39 5.25 16.73
CA GLU A 23 -17.86 3.90 17.00
C GLU A 23 -16.82 2.85 16.54
N GLY A 24 -16.84 1.66 17.17
CA GLY A 24 -16.00 0.51 16.80
C GLY A 24 -14.55 0.55 17.31
N PHE A 25 -14.16 1.63 17.97
CA PHE A 25 -12.82 1.87 18.49
C PHE A 25 -12.84 2.46 19.89
N ASP A 26 -11.89 2.04 20.71
CA ASP A 26 -11.70 2.48 22.10
C ASP A 26 -10.32 3.11 22.30
N ILE A 27 -10.18 3.92 23.35
CA ILE A 27 -8.89 4.44 23.78
C ILE A 27 -8.01 3.24 24.18
N GLY A 28 -6.77 3.21 23.69
CA GLY A 28 -5.83 2.09 23.84
C GLY A 28 -5.85 1.09 22.67
N ASP A 29 -6.80 1.20 21.73
CA ASP A 29 -6.78 0.37 20.52
C ASP A 29 -5.56 0.71 19.66
N LYS A 30 -4.87 -0.34 19.20
CA LYS A 30 -3.77 -0.23 18.24
C LYS A 30 -4.32 -0.28 16.81
N VAL A 31 -3.88 0.65 15.99
CA VAL A 31 -4.45 0.88 14.65
C VAL A 31 -3.39 1.09 13.58
N VAL A 32 -3.68 0.60 12.37
CA VAL A 32 -3.06 1.03 11.13
C VAL A 32 -3.94 2.13 10.52
N VAL A 33 -3.31 3.19 10.00
CA VAL A 33 -4.03 4.30 9.37
C VAL A 33 -3.65 4.36 7.89
N PRO A 34 -4.60 4.08 6.97
CA PRO A 34 -4.36 4.30 5.55
C PRO A 34 -3.99 5.76 5.27
N PHE A 35 -3.12 5.99 4.27
CA PHE A 35 -2.61 7.32 3.90
C PHE A 35 -3.68 8.37 3.51
N CYS A 36 -4.95 7.97 3.38
CA CYS A 36 -6.07 8.87 3.20
C CYS A 36 -7.30 8.42 3.99
N SER A 37 -8.11 9.37 4.43
CA SER A 37 -9.38 9.07 5.10
C SER A 37 -10.48 8.75 4.09
N ALA A 38 -11.43 7.91 4.49
CA ALA A 38 -12.54 7.50 3.65
C ALA A 38 -13.85 7.48 4.43
N CYS A 39 -14.91 8.08 3.87
CA CYS A 39 -16.22 8.17 4.53
C CYS A 39 -17.05 6.89 4.44
N GLN A 40 -16.69 5.97 3.54
CA GLN A 40 -17.38 4.71 3.27
C GLN A 40 -18.86 4.82 2.78
N GLU A 41 -19.39 6.03 2.57
CA GLU A 41 -20.79 6.26 2.19
C GLU A 41 -21.01 7.00 0.86
N CYS A 42 -20.00 7.71 0.34
CA CYS A 42 -20.17 8.47 -0.89
C CYS A 42 -20.21 7.59 -2.16
N TYR A 43 -20.55 8.19 -3.31
CA TYR A 43 -20.62 7.52 -4.62
C TYR A 43 -19.43 6.59 -4.92
N TYR A 44 -18.20 7.02 -4.61
CA TYR A 44 -17.00 6.23 -4.87
C TYR A 44 -16.78 5.14 -3.82
N CYS A 45 -16.98 5.47 -2.55
CA CYS A 45 -16.76 4.54 -1.45
C CYS A 45 -17.66 3.30 -1.54
N VAL A 46 -18.96 3.47 -1.79
CA VAL A 46 -19.91 2.34 -1.91
C VAL A 46 -19.63 1.42 -3.12
N ARG A 47 -18.69 1.81 -3.99
CA ARG A 47 -18.21 1.03 -5.14
C ARG A 47 -16.79 0.49 -4.93
N GLY A 48 -16.29 0.51 -3.70
CA GLY A 48 -14.94 0.05 -3.37
C GLY A 48 -13.83 0.94 -3.95
N GLN A 49 -14.11 2.21 -4.23
CA GLN A 49 -13.15 3.18 -4.78
C GLN A 49 -12.81 4.26 -3.73
N ALA A 50 -12.44 3.84 -2.52
CA ALA A 50 -12.18 4.73 -1.39
C ALA A 50 -11.06 5.76 -1.66
N SER A 51 -10.09 5.45 -2.53
CA SER A 51 -9.06 6.40 -2.98
C SER A 51 -9.61 7.63 -3.71
N ARG A 52 -10.88 7.60 -4.12
CA ARG A 52 -11.61 8.72 -4.75
C ARG A 52 -12.69 9.28 -3.84
N CYS A 53 -12.60 9.04 -2.53
CA CYS A 53 -13.58 9.52 -1.56
C CYS A 53 -13.82 11.02 -1.71
N ALA A 54 -15.09 11.41 -1.84
CA ALA A 54 -15.49 12.81 -2.02
C ALA A 54 -15.32 13.65 -0.74
N LYS A 55 -15.19 12.99 0.42
CA LYS A 55 -14.94 13.59 1.74
C LYS A 55 -13.59 13.17 2.31
N GLY A 56 -12.74 12.52 1.50
CA GLY A 56 -11.45 12.02 1.96
C GLY A 56 -10.48 13.17 2.13
N GLU A 57 -9.60 13.05 3.11
CA GLU A 57 -8.50 13.97 3.38
C GLU A 57 -7.20 13.17 3.25
N LEU A 58 -6.15 13.81 2.72
CA LEU A 58 -4.84 13.18 2.56
C LEU A 58 -3.89 13.70 3.64
N PHE A 59 -3.27 12.79 4.38
CA PHE A 59 -2.15 13.11 5.25
C PHE A 59 -0.93 13.42 4.38
N ASP A 60 -0.15 14.44 4.74
CA ASP A 60 1.09 14.81 4.04
C ASP A 60 1.03 14.74 2.51
N ASN A 61 0.16 15.54 1.88
CA ASN A 61 0.14 15.64 0.43
C ASN A 61 0.16 17.09 -0.06
N SER A 62 1.28 17.52 -0.63
CA SER A 62 1.44 18.88 -1.16
C SER A 62 0.58 19.23 -2.39
N ALA A 63 -0.22 18.30 -2.92
CA ALA A 63 -0.85 18.42 -4.24
C ALA A 63 -2.34 18.83 -4.27
N PRO A 64 -3.25 18.34 -3.39
CA PRO A 64 -4.67 18.72 -3.44
C PRO A 64 -5.11 19.66 -2.29
N ALA A 65 -6.27 20.32 -2.46
CA ALA A 65 -6.82 21.28 -1.48
C ALA A 65 -7.33 20.63 -0.18
N ASN A 66 -7.43 19.31 -0.11
CA ASN A 66 -7.98 18.54 1.01
C ASN A 66 -6.88 17.86 1.87
N THR A 67 -5.70 18.48 1.92
CA THR A 67 -4.57 17.97 2.69
C THR A 67 -4.62 18.42 4.14
N ILE A 68 -4.22 17.53 5.04
CA ILE A 68 -4.08 17.74 6.47
C ILE A 68 -2.68 17.35 6.96
N ASP A 69 -2.32 17.81 8.15
CA ASP A 69 -1.06 17.47 8.81
C ASP A 69 -0.88 15.95 8.93
N GLY A 70 0.35 15.51 8.70
CA GLY A 70 0.80 14.12 8.73
C GLY A 70 1.17 13.60 10.11
N GLU A 71 1.76 12.40 10.15
CA GLU A 71 2.06 11.73 11.44
C GLU A 71 3.39 12.06 12.09
N GLN A 72 4.34 12.72 11.42
CA GLN A 72 5.73 12.86 11.90
C GLN A 72 5.82 13.88 13.04
N ALA A 73 5.12 13.56 14.13
CA ALA A 73 4.84 14.30 15.34
C ALA A 73 4.44 13.31 16.45
N GLU A 74 4.25 13.81 17.67
CA GLU A 74 3.83 12.97 18.81
C GLU A 74 2.36 12.54 18.72
N TYR A 75 1.52 13.33 18.03
CA TYR A 75 0.09 13.08 17.84
C TYR A 75 -0.34 13.46 16.43
N VAL A 76 -1.35 12.75 15.91
CA VAL A 76 -1.96 13.02 14.60
C VAL A 76 -3.48 12.89 14.68
N ARG A 77 -4.19 13.81 14.03
CA ARG A 77 -5.65 13.79 13.99
C ARG A 77 -6.12 12.93 12.81
N VAL A 78 -6.82 11.83 13.07
CA VAL A 78 -7.45 11.01 12.03
C VAL A 78 -8.93 11.37 11.87
N PRO A 79 -9.32 12.08 10.78
CA PRO A 79 -10.74 12.31 10.48
C PRO A 79 -11.43 11.02 10.03
N LEU A 80 -12.76 10.98 10.16
CA LEU A 80 -13.57 9.82 9.75
C LEU A 80 -13.04 8.50 10.37
N ALA A 81 -12.64 8.56 11.64
CA ALA A 81 -11.89 7.51 12.31
C ALA A 81 -12.57 6.13 12.23
N SER A 82 -13.87 6.06 12.51
CA SER A 82 -14.65 4.80 12.46
C SER A 82 -14.63 4.11 11.10
N THR A 83 -14.38 4.84 10.02
CA THR A 83 -14.40 4.32 8.65
C THR A 83 -13.03 4.32 7.97
N THR A 84 -12.01 4.85 8.66
CA THR A 84 -10.62 4.97 8.17
C THR A 84 -9.68 4.04 8.91
N LEU A 85 -9.79 3.96 10.24
CA LEU A 85 -8.89 3.17 11.07
C LEU A 85 -9.08 1.67 10.80
N VAL A 86 -7.98 0.94 10.88
CA VAL A 86 -7.96 -0.53 10.82
C VAL A 86 -7.30 -1.05 12.09
N LYS A 87 -7.98 -1.90 12.86
CA LYS A 87 -7.39 -2.53 14.06
C LYS A 87 -6.20 -3.39 13.66
N THR A 88 -5.11 -3.28 14.40
CA THR A 88 -3.93 -4.13 14.16
C THR A 88 -4.25 -5.57 14.54
N PRO A 89 -3.90 -6.57 13.73
CA PRO A 89 -3.94 -7.96 14.15
C PRO A 89 -2.91 -8.25 15.24
N ASP A 90 -3.22 -9.20 16.12
CA ASP A 90 -2.29 -9.65 17.14
C ASP A 90 -1.07 -10.35 16.53
N GLY A 91 0.10 -10.14 17.14
CA GLY A 91 1.33 -10.86 16.79
C GLY A 91 2.05 -10.39 15.51
N VAL A 92 1.55 -9.36 14.82
CA VAL A 92 2.24 -8.77 13.67
C VAL A 92 3.17 -7.63 14.11
N PRO A 93 4.47 -7.67 13.77
CA PRO A 93 5.42 -6.60 14.10
C PRO A 93 4.99 -5.23 13.53
N LYS A 94 5.26 -4.16 14.28
CA LYS A 94 4.93 -2.78 13.91
C LYS A 94 5.56 -2.38 12.56
N GLU A 95 6.76 -2.86 12.29
CA GLU A 95 7.54 -2.60 11.08
C GLU A 95 6.88 -3.19 9.83
N LEU A 96 6.06 -4.24 9.97
CA LEU A 96 5.26 -4.78 8.88
C LEU A 96 3.91 -4.08 8.77
N LEU A 97 3.32 -3.71 9.91
CA LEU A 97 2.04 -3.00 9.95
C LEU A 97 2.13 -1.61 9.31
N VAL A 98 3.26 -0.91 9.46
CA VAL A 98 3.44 0.41 8.81
C VAL A 98 3.42 0.32 7.29
N LEU A 99 3.88 -0.79 6.70
CA LEU A 99 3.79 -1.01 5.25
C LEU A 99 2.33 -1.10 4.78
N MET A 100 1.42 -1.54 5.67
CA MET A 100 -0.02 -1.64 5.41
C MET A 100 -0.72 -0.28 5.37
N ALA A 101 -0.07 0.81 5.81
CA ALA A 101 -0.62 2.14 5.71
C ALA A 101 -0.62 2.68 4.26
N ASN A 102 0.32 2.22 3.42
CA ASN A 102 0.51 2.77 2.07
C ASN A 102 1.09 1.77 1.07
N ILE A 103 2.40 1.48 1.15
CA ILE A 103 3.12 0.86 0.03
C ILE A 103 2.67 -0.58 -0.24
N PHE A 104 2.29 -1.33 0.78
CA PHE A 104 1.86 -2.72 0.60
C PHE A 104 0.47 -2.81 -0.03
N PRO A 105 -0.58 -2.09 0.45
CA PRO A 105 -1.85 -2.00 -0.25
C PRO A 105 -1.73 -1.43 -1.66
N THR A 106 -0.80 -0.50 -1.89
CA THR A 106 -0.54 0.06 -3.22
C THR A 106 0.02 -1.02 -4.17
N GLY A 107 1.03 -1.78 -3.73
CA GLY A 107 1.57 -2.90 -4.50
C GLY A 107 0.55 -4.01 -4.72
N TYR A 108 -0.23 -4.36 -3.68
CA TYR A 108 -1.32 -5.31 -3.77
C TYR A 108 -2.38 -4.86 -4.76
N PHE A 109 -2.82 -3.60 -4.71
CA PHE A 109 -3.81 -3.06 -5.64
C PHE A 109 -3.33 -3.17 -7.10
N ALA A 110 -2.06 -2.85 -7.36
CA ALA A 110 -1.47 -2.96 -8.69
C ALA A 110 -1.53 -4.40 -9.22
N ALA A 111 -1.12 -5.38 -8.41
CA ALA A 111 -1.17 -6.81 -8.78
C ALA A 111 -2.61 -7.33 -8.88
N ALA A 112 -3.40 -7.15 -7.81
CA ALA A 112 -4.72 -7.71 -7.66
C ALA A 112 -5.70 -7.22 -8.74
N ARG A 113 -5.54 -5.98 -9.24
CA ARG A 113 -6.38 -5.43 -10.31
C ARG A 113 -6.41 -6.31 -11.56
N PHE A 114 -5.33 -7.04 -11.85
CA PHE A 114 -5.21 -7.88 -13.04
C PHE A 114 -5.15 -9.37 -12.71
N LEU A 115 -4.61 -9.73 -11.55
CA LEU A 115 -4.26 -11.13 -11.24
C LEU A 115 -5.27 -11.84 -10.33
N LYS A 116 -6.03 -11.11 -9.51
CA LYS A 116 -6.81 -11.74 -8.41
C LYS A 116 -7.96 -12.61 -8.92
N ASP A 117 -8.53 -12.31 -10.08
CA ASP A 117 -9.71 -12.97 -10.65
C ASP A 117 -9.34 -13.96 -11.78
N LEU A 118 -8.04 -14.26 -11.95
CA LEU A 118 -7.58 -15.25 -12.93
C LEU A 118 -8.08 -16.65 -12.57
N THR A 119 -8.44 -17.43 -13.61
CA THR A 119 -8.79 -18.83 -13.46
C THR A 119 -7.57 -19.65 -13.00
N PRO A 120 -7.75 -20.81 -12.35
CA PRO A 120 -6.62 -21.66 -11.95
C PRO A 120 -5.68 -22.00 -13.11
N ARG A 121 -6.23 -22.22 -14.31
CA ARG A 121 -5.44 -22.46 -15.52
C ARG A 121 -4.59 -21.24 -15.87
N ASP A 122 -5.20 -20.05 -15.91
CA ASP A 122 -4.47 -18.87 -16.36
C ASP A 122 -3.38 -18.47 -15.38
N ARG A 123 -3.55 -18.70 -14.06
CA ARG A 123 -2.52 -18.42 -13.03
C ARG A 123 -1.20 -19.16 -13.24
N GLU A 124 -1.25 -20.34 -13.86
CA GLU A 124 -0.09 -21.17 -14.19
C GLU A 124 0.69 -20.58 -15.36
N ASP A 125 -0.03 -20.10 -16.39
CA ASP A 125 0.56 -19.64 -17.65
C ASP A 125 0.79 -18.12 -17.71
N TYR A 126 0.21 -17.36 -16.78
CA TYR A 126 0.29 -15.89 -16.77
C TYR A 126 1.71 -15.43 -16.47
N THR A 127 2.28 -14.65 -17.39
CA THR A 127 3.57 -13.98 -17.19
C THR A 127 3.31 -12.54 -16.73
N THR A 128 3.78 -12.22 -15.52
CA THR A 128 3.69 -10.85 -14.97
C THR A 128 5.06 -10.19 -15.03
N ILE A 129 5.09 -8.89 -15.34
CA ILE A 129 6.31 -8.07 -15.34
C ILE A 129 6.06 -6.89 -14.41
N VAL A 130 6.94 -6.71 -13.43
CA VAL A 130 6.98 -5.53 -12.55
C VAL A 130 8.20 -4.69 -12.92
N ILE A 131 7.95 -3.44 -13.34
CA ILE A 131 9.00 -2.48 -13.69
C ILE A 131 9.22 -1.56 -12.49
N GLY A 132 10.43 -1.62 -11.93
CA GLY A 132 10.85 -0.93 -10.72
C GLY A 132 10.78 -1.85 -9.49
N CYS A 133 11.92 -2.06 -8.83
CA CYS A 133 12.11 -2.89 -7.64
C CYS A 133 12.37 -2.03 -6.38
N ARG A 134 11.77 -0.85 -6.32
CA ARG A 134 11.71 0.00 -5.11
C ARG A 134 10.62 -0.53 -4.15
N PRO A 135 10.43 0.02 -2.93
CA PRO A 135 9.55 -0.59 -1.91
C PRO A 135 8.12 -0.94 -2.39
N VAL A 136 7.45 -0.06 -3.15
CA VAL A 136 6.13 -0.36 -3.74
C VAL A 136 6.21 -1.52 -4.75
N GLY A 137 7.26 -1.55 -5.58
CA GLY A 137 7.49 -2.60 -6.56
C GLY A 137 7.76 -3.96 -5.91
N ILE A 138 8.56 -3.99 -4.85
CA ILE A 138 8.76 -5.20 -4.03
C ILE A 138 7.43 -5.67 -3.45
N CYS A 139 6.60 -4.77 -2.91
CA CYS A 139 5.26 -5.15 -2.42
C CYS A 139 4.35 -5.69 -3.55
N ALA A 140 4.44 -5.15 -4.76
CA ALA A 140 3.71 -5.63 -5.92
C ALA A 140 4.19 -7.02 -6.37
N ILE A 141 5.51 -7.25 -6.39
CA ILE A 141 6.11 -8.56 -6.67
C ILE A 141 5.66 -9.59 -5.64
N THR A 142 5.82 -9.29 -4.34
CA THR A 142 5.36 -10.15 -3.25
C THR A 142 3.88 -10.49 -3.39
N SER A 143 3.04 -9.50 -3.71
CA SER A 143 1.60 -9.71 -3.92
C SER A 143 1.33 -10.58 -5.15
N ALA A 144 2.00 -10.32 -6.28
CA ALA A 144 1.81 -11.07 -7.51
C ALA A 144 2.21 -12.54 -7.37
N LEU A 145 3.29 -12.84 -6.65
CA LEU A 145 3.76 -14.20 -6.37
C LEU A 145 2.76 -15.04 -5.55
N THR A 146 1.80 -14.41 -4.86
CA THR A 146 0.69 -15.12 -4.21
C THR A 146 -0.42 -15.54 -5.19
N MET A 147 -0.42 -14.99 -6.42
CA MET A 147 -1.52 -15.11 -7.38
C MET A 147 -1.12 -15.83 -8.66
N VAL A 148 0.15 -15.74 -9.07
CA VAL A 148 0.72 -16.32 -10.30
C VAL A 148 2.11 -16.89 -10.05
N LYS A 149 2.55 -17.81 -10.90
CA LYS A 149 3.87 -18.46 -10.74
C LYS A 149 5.04 -17.66 -11.31
N THR A 150 4.83 -16.93 -12.40
CA THR A 150 5.92 -16.29 -13.14
C THR A 150 5.85 -14.77 -13.01
N VAL A 151 6.78 -14.19 -12.26
CA VAL A 151 6.94 -12.74 -12.09
C VAL A 151 8.36 -12.34 -12.48
N TYR A 152 8.50 -11.53 -13.51
CA TYR A 152 9.76 -10.87 -13.87
C TYR A 152 9.86 -9.52 -13.17
N ALA A 153 11.05 -9.22 -12.66
CA ALA A 153 11.35 -7.98 -11.95
C ALA A 153 12.41 -7.20 -12.72
N ILE A 154 12.08 -5.98 -13.16
CA ILE A 154 12.95 -5.14 -13.97
C ILE A 154 13.40 -3.93 -13.14
N ASP A 155 14.70 -3.68 -13.03
CA ASP A 155 15.29 -2.48 -12.41
C ASP A 155 16.68 -2.22 -13.01
N SER A 156 17.25 -1.05 -12.76
CA SER A 156 18.63 -0.69 -13.16
C SER A 156 19.61 -0.76 -11.98
N VAL A 157 19.14 -1.04 -10.76
CA VAL A 157 19.98 -1.13 -9.57
C VAL A 157 20.14 -2.60 -9.17
N PRO A 158 21.36 -3.17 -9.29
CA PRO A 158 21.60 -4.59 -9.02
C PRO A 158 21.12 -5.05 -7.64
N GLU A 159 21.33 -4.24 -6.60
CA GLU A 159 20.92 -4.59 -5.23
C GLU A 159 19.40 -4.77 -5.11
N ARG A 160 18.61 -4.00 -5.86
CA ARG A 160 17.14 -4.14 -5.85
C ARG A 160 16.68 -5.38 -6.60
N LEU A 161 17.41 -5.77 -7.65
CA LEU A 161 17.18 -7.03 -8.36
C LEU A 161 17.49 -8.22 -7.46
N THR A 162 18.56 -8.15 -6.65
CA THR A 162 18.88 -9.16 -5.64
C THR A 162 17.75 -9.33 -4.63
N GLU A 163 17.17 -8.23 -4.12
CA GLU A 163 16.01 -8.30 -3.22
C GLU A 163 14.78 -8.91 -3.89
N ALA A 164 14.52 -8.57 -5.16
CA ALA A 164 13.42 -9.16 -5.93
C ALA A 164 13.62 -10.66 -6.19
N GLU A 165 14.85 -11.08 -6.49
CA GLU A 165 15.21 -12.49 -6.66
C GLU A 165 15.05 -13.27 -5.35
N ALA A 166 15.48 -12.70 -4.23
CA ALA A 166 15.38 -13.32 -2.92
C ALA A 166 13.93 -13.65 -2.50
N ILE A 167 12.94 -12.91 -3.00
CA ILE A 167 11.52 -13.17 -2.76
C ILE A 167 10.85 -14.07 -3.83
N GLY A 168 11.58 -14.46 -4.88
CA GLY A 168 11.15 -15.43 -5.89
C GLY A 168 10.80 -14.86 -7.26
N ALA A 169 11.10 -13.59 -7.55
CA ALA A 169 10.98 -13.05 -8.90
C ALA A 169 12.19 -13.39 -9.78
N ILE A 170 12.02 -13.30 -11.09
CA ILE A 170 13.09 -13.50 -12.07
C ILE A 170 13.66 -12.11 -12.43
N PRO A 171 14.87 -11.75 -11.97
CA PRO A 171 15.43 -10.43 -12.22
C PRO A 171 15.86 -10.25 -13.67
N ILE A 172 15.60 -9.09 -14.24
CA ILE A 172 16.11 -8.63 -15.53
C ILE A 172 16.70 -7.24 -15.33
N SER A 173 18.00 -7.10 -15.59
CA SER A 173 18.64 -5.79 -15.58
C SER A 173 18.17 -4.96 -16.77
N LEU A 174 17.83 -3.69 -16.55
CA LEU A 174 17.55 -2.74 -17.63
C LEU A 174 18.76 -2.51 -18.55
N ASP A 175 19.96 -2.73 -18.03
CA ASP A 175 21.21 -2.54 -18.78
C ASP A 175 21.60 -3.79 -19.59
N ASP A 176 20.88 -4.91 -19.41
CA ASP A 176 21.07 -6.07 -20.26
C ASP A 176 20.55 -5.76 -21.68
N SER A 177 21.38 -6.01 -22.70
CA SER A 177 20.91 -6.13 -24.08
C SER A 177 19.69 -7.07 -24.11
N PRO A 178 18.64 -6.80 -24.94
CA PRO A 178 17.42 -7.62 -24.94
C PRO A 178 17.78 -9.09 -25.17
N LYS A 179 17.78 -9.87 -24.10
CA LYS A 179 17.92 -11.32 -24.15
C LYS A 179 16.54 -11.83 -24.55
N VAL A 180 16.44 -12.47 -25.71
CA VAL A 180 15.27 -13.28 -26.02
C VAL A 180 15.24 -14.36 -24.94
N VAL A 181 14.29 -14.26 -24.02
CA VAL A 181 14.07 -15.30 -23.01
C VAL A 181 13.37 -16.44 -23.74
N GLU A 182 14.16 -17.37 -24.27
CA GLU A 182 13.63 -18.62 -24.82
C GLU A 182 12.98 -19.39 -23.66
N ARG A 183 11.66 -19.60 -23.74
CA ARG A 183 10.92 -20.40 -22.76
C ARG A 183 11.51 -21.82 -22.72
N MET A 184 11.91 -22.29 -21.53
CA MET A 184 12.13 -23.71 -21.25
C MET A 184 10.80 -24.49 -21.29
#